data_AF-A0A059WEP0-F1
#
_entry.id   AF-A0A059WEP0-F1
#
_cell.length_a   1.000
_cell.length_b   1.000
_cell.length_c   1.000
_cell.angle_alpha   90.00
_cell.angle_beta   90.00
_cell.angle_gamma   90.00
#
_symmetry.space_group_name_H-M   'P 1'
#
loop_
_entity.id
_entity.type
_entity.pdbx_description
1 polymer ?
#
loop_
_entity_poly.entity_id
_entity_poly.type
_entity_poly.pdbx_seq_one_letter_code
_entity_poly.pdbx_strand_id
1 'polypeptide(L)'
;MSEAGPLSLGQLSVWHDIRDLPAARWHEPNNAAAWPLPPGTTAARARTALRAVVARHPSLRTRYDVHDPAAPRQLAPDADFDDALPTLDAAPTDHREAAGPDELAARLAGEPFDLGRHHGWRARLLTHRGDPSHLLFVKHHIAADAWAQELLHREFRQALADPDGLGPTPPGPADLAAAQHDPAGLRRQAAALDHWAQLLHGAPSVALPRTPGAEGDTVQATLRSAAARPAAHAVAERARVSVASVVLAAYVHTVADLCDADTLLVQLMSANRFGGRWKDLVTSMNQWVPALVERARTADLVALADAVHWSSLAAFRHGMHDVTAVAALRERTPHAAEPACAFNYVALPDSSPLDPLPIPASAEEPVLTWEEPFTTIGPRCYARALESDRDLTVRLTVKDLGRDRCAALLTGMHTTLLAAAAA
;
A
#
# COMPACT_ATOMS: atom_id res chain seq x y z
N MET A 1 2.36 -33.15 -9.91
CA MET A 1 2.67 -31.89 -10.62
C MET A 1 1.38 -31.37 -11.18
N SER A 2 1.06 -30.07 -10.99
CA SER A 2 -0.23 -29.42 -11.25
C SER A 2 -1.29 -29.60 -10.15
N GLU A 3 -1.29 -28.74 -9.14
CA GLU A 3 -2.59 -28.33 -8.60
C GLU A 3 -2.57 -26.84 -8.28
N ALA A 4 -3.35 -26.09 -9.06
CA ALA A 4 -3.61 -24.68 -8.78
C ALA A 4 -4.34 -24.58 -7.43
N GLY A 5 -3.85 -23.71 -6.55
CA GLY A 5 -4.42 -23.49 -5.22
C GLY A 5 -5.30 -22.24 -5.17
N PRO A 6 -6.14 -22.08 -4.13
CA PRO A 6 -6.86 -20.83 -3.91
C PRO A 6 -5.87 -19.68 -3.70
N LEU A 7 -6.25 -18.46 -4.09
CA LEU A 7 -5.51 -17.28 -3.70
C LEU A 7 -5.46 -17.15 -2.17
N SER A 8 -4.38 -16.57 -1.65
CA SER A 8 -4.40 -16.06 -0.27
C SER A 8 -5.37 -14.88 -0.17
N LEU A 9 -5.90 -14.59 1.03
CA LEU A 9 -6.90 -13.52 1.23
C LEU A 9 -6.44 -12.14 0.72
N GLY A 10 -5.15 -11.81 0.88
CA GLY A 10 -4.60 -10.55 0.35
C GLY A 10 -4.49 -10.53 -1.18
N GLN A 11 -4.13 -11.65 -1.81
CA GLN A 11 -4.17 -11.80 -3.27
C GLN A 11 -5.60 -11.69 -3.80
N LEU A 12 -6.57 -12.31 -3.12
CA LEU A 12 -7.98 -12.21 -3.44
C LEU A 12 -8.51 -10.77 -3.30
N SER A 13 -8.05 -10.04 -2.28
CA SER A 13 -8.35 -8.60 -2.13
C SER A 13 -7.88 -7.80 -3.35
N VAL A 14 -6.62 -7.98 -3.77
CA VAL A 14 -6.11 -7.31 -4.97
C VAL A 14 -6.89 -7.72 -6.22
N TRP A 15 -7.27 -9.00 -6.34
CA TRP A 15 -8.07 -9.45 -7.49
C TRP A 15 -9.44 -8.76 -7.56
N HIS A 16 -10.14 -8.63 -6.43
CA HIS A 16 -11.40 -7.88 -6.36
C HIS A 16 -11.25 -6.42 -6.77
N ASP A 17 -10.11 -5.79 -6.44
CA ASP A 17 -9.83 -4.41 -6.83
C ASP A 17 -9.63 -4.22 -8.35
N ILE A 18 -9.24 -5.27 -9.07
CA ILE A 18 -8.81 -5.15 -10.49
C ILE A 18 -9.68 -5.88 -11.51
N ARG A 19 -10.40 -6.94 -11.11
CA ARG A 19 -11.09 -7.85 -12.06
C ARG A 19 -12.14 -7.16 -12.93
N ASP A 20 -12.71 -6.06 -12.42
CA ASP A 20 -13.75 -5.28 -13.10
C ASP A 20 -13.19 -4.02 -13.79
N LEU A 21 -11.86 -3.82 -13.74
CA LEU A 21 -11.22 -2.69 -14.41
C LEU A 21 -11.20 -2.90 -15.94
N PRO A 22 -11.37 -1.83 -16.72
CA PRO A 22 -11.15 -1.90 -18.16
C PRO A 22 -9.66 -2.18 -18.46
N ALA A 23 -9.38 -2.87 -19.57
CA ALA A 23 -8.02 -3.28 -19.95
C ALA A 23 -6.99 -2.14 -19.97
N ALA A 24 -7.41 -0.93 -20.36
CA ALA A 24 -6.54 0.26 -20.36
C ALA A 24 -5.98 0.61 -18.97
N ARG A 25 -6.64 0.18 -17.90
CA ARG A 25 -6.29 0.44 -16.49
C ARG A 25 -5.64 -0.75 -15.80
N TRP A 26 -5.35 -1.84 -16.50
CA TRP A 26 -4.71 -3.03 -15.91
C TRP A 26 -3.25 -2.83 -15.47
N HIS A 27 -2.67 -1.66 -15.75
CA HIS A 27 -1.38 -1.25 -15.22
C HIS A 27 -1.47 -0.61 -13.83
N GLU A 28 -2.65 -0.13 -13.41
CA GLU A 28 -2.85 0.55 -12.13
C GLU A 28 -2.47 -0.26 -10.87
N PRO A 29 -2.55 -1.61 -10.82
CA PRO A 29 -2.02 -2.37 -9.69
C PRO A 29 -0.49 -2.53 -9.72
N ASN A 30 0.21 -1.97 -10.71
CA ASN A 30 1.66 -2.06 -10.74
C ASN A 30 2.27 -1.06 -9.76
N ASN A 31 3.34 -1.47 -9.09
CA ASN A 31 4.15 -0.58 -8.28
C ASN A 31 5.59 -0.67 -8.72
N ALA A 32 6.25 0.48 -8.76
CA ALA A 32 7.61 0.62 -9.20
C ALA A 32 8.50 1.14 -8.07
N ALA A 33 9.77 0.80 -8.14
CA ALA A 33 10.84 1.41 -7.38
C ALA A 33 12.13 1.42 -8.19
N ALA A 34 12.92 2.48 -8.03
CA ALA A 34 14.30 2.51 -8.48
C ALA A 34 15.22 2.17 -7.30
N TRP A 35 15.91 1.03 -7.36
CA TRP A 35 16.84 0.62 -6.31
C TRP A 35 18.25 1.09 -6.66
N PRO A 36 18.83 2.02 -5.87
CA PRO A 36 20.19 2.48 -6.13
C PRO A 36 21.20 1.34 -5.94
N LEU A 37 22.09 1.18 -6.90
CA LEU A 37 23.16 0.18 -6.88
C LEU A 37 24.43 0.77 -6.29
N PRO A 38 25.18 0.01 -5.47
CA PRO A 38 26.51 0.42 -5.03
C PRO A 38 27.43 0.69 -6.23
N PRO A 39 28.31 1.71 -6.17
CA PRO A 39 29.31 1.95 -7.20
C PRO A 39 30.14 0.70 -7.50
N GLY A 40 30.42 0.45 -8.78
CA GLY A 40 31.15 -0.74 -9.25
C GLY A 40 30.31 -2.02 -9.35
N THR A 41 28.99 -1.95 -9.15
CA THR A 41 28.09 -3.08 -9.41
C THR A 41 28.03 -3.37 -10.90
N THR A 42 28.48 -4.57 -11.31
CA THR A 42 28.36 -5.02 -12.71
C THR A 42 26.97 -5.55 -13.01
N ALA A 43 26.55 -5.54 -14.28
CA ALA A 43 25.26 -6.11 -14.70
C ALA A 43 25.16 -7.61 -14.37
N ALA A 44 26.27 -8.35 -14.46
CA ALA A 44 26.34 -9.75 -14.06
C ALA A 44 26.08 -9.93 -12.56
N ARG A 45 26.68 -9.09 -11.71
CA ARG A 45 26.49 -9.12 -10.25
C ARG A 45 25.03 -8.81 -9.88
N ALA A 46 24.43 -7.78 -10.50
CA ALA A 46 23.03 -7.44 -10.29
C ALA A 46 22.09 -8.58 -10.74
N ARG A 47 22.37 -9.21 -11.88
CA ARG A 47 21.60 -10.37 -12.37
C ARG A 47 21.68 -11.55 -11.39
N THR A 48 22.87 -11.89 -10.92
CA THR A 48 23.07 -12.98 -9.96
C THR A 48 22.33 -12.72 -8.65
N ALA A 49 22.41 -11.48 -8.13
CA ALA A 49 21.69 -11.09 -6.93
C ALA A 49 20.17 -11.19 -7.09
N LEU A 50 19.63 -10.69 -8.20
CA LEU A 50 18.19 -10.80 -8.48
C LEU A 50 17.75 -12.26 -8.65
N ARG A 51 18.57 -13.10 -9.29
CA ARG A 51 18.31 -14.55 -9.39
C ARG A 51 18.19 -15.19 -8.02
N ALA A 52 19.12 -14.93 -7.10
CA ALA A 52 19.09 -15.47 -5.75
C ALA A 52 17.79 -15.10 -5.01
N VAL A 53 17.36 -13.83 -5.13
CA VAL A 53 16.10 -13.36 -4.52
C VAL A 53 14.88 -14.06 -5.15
N VAL A 54 14.83 -14.21 -6.47
CA VAL A 54 13.68 -14.84 -7.13
C VAL A 54 13.62 -16.35 -6.85
N ALA A 55 14.75 -17.04 -6.86
CA ALA A 55 14.83 -18.46 -6.50
C ALA A 55 14.33 -18.68 -5.06
N ARG A 56 14.73 -17.79 -4.14
CA ARG A 56 14.33 -17.80 -2.73
C ARG A 56 12.82 -17.65 -2.52
N HIS A 57 12.12 -16.82 -3.30
CA HIS A 57 10.72 -16.46 -3.04
C HIS A 57 9.72 -17.10 -4.01
N PRO A 58 8.89 -18.06 -3.56
CA PRO A 58 7.92 -18.73 -4.42
C PRO A 58 6.97 -17.77 -5.17
N SER A 59 6.52 -16.69 -4.54
CA SER A 59 5.60 -15.71 -5.13
C SER A 59 6.14 -15.07 -6.43
N LEU A 60 7.46 -14.87 -6.51
CA LEU A 60 8.09 -14.30 -7.71
C LEU A 60 8.14 -15.28 -8.89
N ARG A 61 7.84 -16.56 -8.63
CA ARG A 61 7.75 -17.64 -9.63
C ARG A 61 6.30 -18.13 -9.83
N THR A 62 5.34 -17.51 -9.15
CA THR A 62 3.92 -17.83 -9.25
C THR A 62 3.26 -17.05 -10.38
N ARG A 63 2.41 -17.74 -11.14
CA ARG A 63 1.43 -17.19 -12.10
C ARG A 63 0.02 -17.49 -11.62
N TYR A 64 -0.99 -16.95 -12.28
CA TYR A 64 -2.37 -17.03 -11.84
C TYR A 64 -3.28 -17.56 -12.93
N ASP A 65 -4.18 -18.49 -12.58
CA ASP A 65 -5.32 -18.81 -13.44
C ASP A 65 -6.45 -17.84 -13.11
N VAL A 66 -6.73 -16.95 -14.07
CA VAL A 66 -7.73 -15.89 -13.97
C VAL A 66 -8.77 -15.98 -15.10
N HIS A 67 -8.90 -17.16 -15.72
CA HIS A 67 -9.88 -17.37 -16.80
C HIS A 67 -11.32 -17.22 -16.30
N ASP A 68 -11.60 -17.64 -15.06
CA ASP A 68 -12.84 -17.35 -14.35
C ASP A 68 -12.60 -16.24 -13.31
N PRO A 69 -13.09 -15.00 -13.54
CA PRO A 69 -12.94 -13.90 -12.60
C PRO A 69 -13.60 -14.13 -11.24
N ALA A 70 -14.55 -15.06 -11.13
CA ALA A 70 -15.19 -15.43 -9.87
C ALA A 70 -14.41 -16.49 -9.10
N ALA A 71 -13.50 -17.22 -9.74
CA ALA A 71 -12.75 -18.32 -9.14
C ALA A 71 -11.25 -18.29 -9.49
N PRO A 72 -10.54 -17.18 -9.22
CA PRO A 72 -9.12 -17.07 -9.54
C PRO A 72 -8.28 -18.04 -8.69
N ARG A 73 -7.19 -18.54 -9.25
CA ARG A 73 -6.27 -19.48 -8.58
C ARG A 73 -4.83 -19.07 -8.76
N GLN A 74 -3.99 -19.42 -7.80
CA GLN A 74 -2.54 -19.35 -7.97
C GLN A 74 -2.03 -20.67 -8.53
N LEU A 75 -1.20 -20.61 -9.56
CA LEU A 75 -0.51 -21.77 -10.11
C LEU A 75 0.70 -22.12 -9.24
N ALA A 76 1.15 -23.37 -9.35
CA ALA A 76 2.37 -23.80 -8.69
C ALA A 76 3.56 -22.91 -9.13
N PRO A 77 4.47 -22.53 -8.21
CA PRO A 77 5.67 -21.79 -8.57
C PRO A 77 6.49 -22.56 -9.62
N ASP A 78 6.91 -21.88 -10.69
CA ASP A 78 7.69 -22.51 -11.76
C ASP A 78 9.04 -23.02 -11.20
N ALA A 79 9.27 -24.33 -11.30
CA ALA A 79 10.46 -24.98 -10.74
C ALA A 79 11.74 -24.63 -11.52
N ASP A 80 11.63 -24.49 -12.85
CA ASP A 80 12.76 -24.24 -13.77
C ASP A 80 12.94 -22.74 -14.10
N PHE A 81 12.51 -21.86 -13.20
CA PHE A 81 12.52 -20.41 -13.45
C PHE A 81 13.94 -19.83 -13.64
N ASP A 82 14.98 -20.49 -13.11
CA ASP A 82 16.36 -19.98 -13.16
C ASP A 82 16.91 -19.80 -14.59
N ASP A 83 16.40 -20.58 -15.55
CA ASP A 83 16.73 -20.51 -16.97
C ASP A 83 15.88 -19.47 -17.73
N ALA A 84 14.78 -19.01 -17.14
CA ALA A 84 13.80 -18.11 -17.75
C ALA A 84 13.93 -16.65 -17.29
N LEU A 85 14.88 -16.33 -16.41
CA LEU A 85 15.11 -14.96 -15.96
C LEU A 85 15.36 -14.03 -17.15
N PRO A 86 14.50 -13.03 -17.39
CA PRO A 86 14.67 -12.11 -18.51
C PRO A 86 16.05 -11.49 -18.50
N THR A 87 16.60 -11.22 -19.68
CA THR A 87 17.77 -10.35 -19.77
C THR A 87 17.42 -9.03 -19.09
N LEU A 88 18.22 -8.63 -18.08
CA LEU A 88 18.18 -7.28 -17.56
C LEU A 88 18.68 -6.37 -18.67
N ASP A 89 17.76 -5.95 -19.54
CA ASP A 89 18.07 -5.04 -20.63
C ASP A 89 18.61 -3.74 -20.01
N ALA A 90 19.75 -3.28 -20.50
CA ALA A 90 20.27 -1.97 -20.13
C ALA A 90 19.40 -0.92 -20.82
N ALA A 91 18.76 -0.06 -20.03
CA ALA A 91 18.22 1.19 -20.55
C ALA A 91 19.38 2.21 -20.48
N PRO A 92 20.00 2.60 -21.61
CA PRO A 92 21.01 3.64 -21.58
C PRO A 92 20.30 4.96 -21.25
N THR A 93 20.73 5.62 -20.18
CA THR A 93 20.47 7.05 -20.08
C THR A 93 21.54 7.74 -20.91
N ASP A 94 21.24 7.98 -22.18
CA ASP A 94 21.92 9.05 -22.89
C ASP A 94 21.59 10.34 -22.12
N HIS A 95 22.54 11.29 -22.02
CA HIS A 95 22.34 12.60 -21.38
C HIS A 95 21.15 13.43 -21.94
N ARG A 96 20.35 12.86 -22.85
CA ARG A 96 19.18 13.45 -23.50
C ARG A 96 17.84 13.12 -22.83
N GLU A 97 17.74 12.07 -22.02
CA GLU A 97 16.53 11.86 -21.22
C GLU A 97 16.62 12.72 -19.95
N ALA A 98 15.75 13.74 -19.86
CA ALA A 98 15.64 14.59 -18.68
C ALA A 98 14.99 13.88 -17.46
N ALA A 99 14.54 12.64 -17.64
CA ALA A 99 13.79 11.87 -16.67
C ALA A 99 14.70 11.20 -15.63
N GLY A 100 14.34 11.30 -14.34
CA GLY A 100 15.02 10.61 -13.25
C GLY A 100 14.74 9.10 -13.19
N PRO A 101 15.47 8.34 -12.35
CA PRO A 101 15.25 6.90 -12.18
C PRO A 101 13.81 6.54 -11.81
N ASP A 102 13.15 7.34 -10.97
CA ASP A 102 11.78 7.08 -10.51
C ASP A 102 10.75 7.30 -11.62
N GLU A 103 10.94 8.31 -12.46
CA GLU A 103 10.08 8.56 -13.63
C GLU A 103 10.23 7.43 -14.66
N LEU A 104 11.44 6.93 -14.87
CA LEU A 104 11.70 5.74 -15.68
C LEU A 104 11.03 4.49 -15.12
N ALA A 105 11.09 4.30 -13.79
CA ALA A 105 10.42 3.19 -13.13
C ALA A 105 8.89 3.29 -13.27
N ALA A 106 8.33 4.50 -13.14
CA ALA A 106 6.89 4.77 -13.34
C ALA A 106 6.45 4.50 -14.79
N ARG A 107 7.27 4.89 -15.79
CA ARG A 107 7.02 4.54 -17.20
C ARG A 107 6.99 3.02 -17.42
N LEU A 108 7.94 2.29 -16.82
CA LEU A 108 7.97 0.82 -16.87
C LEU A 108 6.73 0.18 -16.18
N ALA A 109 6.20 0.83 -15.14
CA ALA A 109 4.99 0.40 -14.46
C ALA A 109 3.72 0.53 -15.31
N GLY A 110 3.74 1.44 -16.29
CA GLY A 110 2.60 1.71 -17.18
C GLY A 110 2.24 0.58 -18.13
N GLU A 111 3.10 -0.44 -18.30
CA GLU A 111 2.75 -1.61 -19.13
C GLU A 111 2.08 -2.70 -18.26
N PRO A 112 0.86 -3.16 -18.59
CA PRO A 112 0.12 -4.13 -17.77
C PRO A 112 0.79 -5.51 -17.71
N PHE A 113 0.49 -6.30 -16.68
CA PHE A 113 0.87 -7.71 -16.63
C PHE A 113 -0.30 -8.60 -17.08
N ASP A 114 -0.02 -9.56 -17.96
CA ASP A 114 -0.90 -10.72 -18.15
C ASP A 114 -0.58 -11.72 -17.04
N LEU A 115 -1.40 -11.76 -15.99
CA LEU A 115 -1.18 -12.61 -14.81
C LEU A 115 -1.19 -14.12 -15.10
N GLY A 116 -1.77 -14.54 -16.23
CA GLY A 116 -1.77 -15.93 -16.67
C GLY A 116 -0.48 -16.34 -17.39
N ARG A 117 0.21 -15.37 -18.00
CA ARG A 117 1.41 -15.63 -18.81
C ARG A 117 2.71 -15.15 -18.16
N HIS A 118 2.66 -14.00 -17.50
CA HIS A 118 3.81 -13.33 -16.92
C HIS A 118 3.86 -13.55 -15.42
N HIS A 119 5.07 -13.66 -14.88
CA HIS A 119 5.29 -13.49 -13.45
C HIS A 119 4.95 -12.06 -13.07
N GLY A 120 4.41 -11.85 -11.87
CA GLY A 120 3.92 -10.54 -11.41
C GLY A 120 5.03 -9.52 -11.11
N TRP A 121 6.14 -9.55 -11.84
CA TRP A 121 7.23 -8.59 -11.73
C TRP A 121 8.09 -8.51 -13.00
N ARG A 122 8.83 -7.41 -13.15
CA ARG A 122 9.84 -7.19 -14.20
C ARG A 122 10.93 -6.26 -13.68
N ALA A 123 12.12 -6.31 -14.29
CA ALA A 123 13.22 -5.44 -13.89
C ALA A 123 14.07 -4.98 -15.09
N ARG A 124 14.67 -3.78 -14.94
CA ARG A 124 15.59 -3.16 -15.92
C ARG A 124 16.79 -2.57 -15.20
N LEU A 125 17.96 -2.64 -15.82
CA LEU A 125 19.15 -1.98 -15.30
C LEU A 125 19.28 -0.59 -15.93
N LEU A 126 19.28 0.43 -15.08
CA LEU A 126 19.57 1.79 -15.50
C LEU A 126 21.09 2.00 -15.52
N THR A 127 21.63 2.37 -16.67
CA THR A 127 23.09 2.56 -16.83
C THR A 127 23.44 4.02 -17.04
N HIS A 128 24.46 4.50 -16.33
CA HIS A 128 25.02 5.83 -16.50
C HIS A 128 26.46 5.68 -17.01
N ARG A 129 26.74 6.21 -18.21
CA ARG A 129 28.06 6.08 -18.88
C ARG A 129 28.55 4.63 -19.01
N GLY A 130 27.62 3.69 -19.16
CA GLY A 130 27.90 2.25 -19.27
C GLY A 130 27.89 1.49 -17.95
N ASP A 131 27.91 2.17 -16.81
CA ASP A 131 27.91 1.54 -15.49
C ASP A 131 26.48 1.45 -14.91
N PRO A 132 26.05 0.30 -14.37
CA PRO A 132 24.77 0.18 -13.67
C PRO A 132 24.70 1.12 -12.46
N SER A 133 23.64 1.93 -12.44
CA SER A 133 23.36 2.89 -11.37
C SER A 133 22.16 2.49 -10.53
N HIS A 134 21.10 1.96 -11.15
CA HIS A 134 19.87 1.55 -10.48
C HIS A 134 19.32 0.25 -11.07
N LEU A 135 18.61 -0.52 -10.27
CA LEU A 135 17.67 -1.53 -10.74
C LEU A 135 16.26 -0.95 -10.68
N LEU A 136 15.63 -0.75 -11.84
CA LEU A 136 14.21 -0.43 -11.90
C LEU A 136 13.45 -1.73 -11.70
N PHE A 137 12.73 -1.85 -10.58
CA PHE A 137 11.95 -3.04 -10.23
C PHE A 137 10.47 -2.68 -10.21
N VAL A 138 9.69 -3.39 -11.01
CA VAL A 138 8.23 -3.23 -11.10
C VAL A 138 7.58 -4.54 -10.72
N LYS A 139 6.58 -4.49 -9.85
CA LYS A 139 5.76 -5.64 -9.48
C LYS A 139 4.28 -5.34 -9.63
N HIS A 140 3.49 -6.36 -9.92
CA HIS A 140 2.05 -6.33 -9.78
C HIS A 140 1.71 -6.50 -8.30
N HIS A 141 0.80 -5.69 -7.76
CA HIS A 141 0.48 -5.69 -6.32
C HIS A 141 0.13 -7.09 -5.81
N ILE A 142 -0.58 -7.91 -6.59
CA ILE A 142 -0.94 -9.29 -6.22
C ILE A 142 0.27 -10.14 -5.75
N ALA A 143 1.45 -9.94 -6.33
CA ALA A 143 2.65 -10.75 -6.06
C ALA A 143 3.45 -10.26 -4.86
N ALA A 144 3.32 -8.98 -4.48
CA ALA A 144 4.03 -8.37 -3.35
C ALA A 144 3.31 -7.09 -2.92
N ASP A 145 3.17 -6.83 -1.62
CA ASP A 145 2.74 -5.53 -1.10
C ASP A 145 3.96 -4.64 -0.75
N ALA A 146 3.72 -3.48 -0.13
CA ALA A 146 4.77 -2.54 0.24
C ALA A 146 5.81 -3.16 1.20
N TRP A 147 5.37 -3.95 2.18
CA TRP A 147 6.29 -4.64 3.09
C TRP A 147 7.19 -5.62 2.34
N ALA A 148 6.59 -6.44 1.47
CA ALA A 148 7.32 -7.39 0.65
C ALA A 148 8.32 -6.68 -0.29
N GLN A 149 7.98 -5.51 -0.82
CA GLN A 149 8.89 -4.73 -1.66
C GLN A 149 10.13 -4.24 -0.91
N GLU A 150 10.00 -3.77 0.34
CA GLU A 150 11.19 -3.40 1.15
C GLU A 150 12.04 -4.62 1.49
N LEU A 151 11.40 -5.75 1.82
CA LEU A 151 12.10 -7.02 2.04
C LEU A 151 12.91 -7.43 0.81
N LEU A 152 12.31 -7.39 -0.37
CA LEU A 152 12.96 -7.73 -1.64
C LEU A 152 14.15 -6.80 -1.92
N HIS A 153 14.00 -5.49 -1.68
CA HIS A 153 15.11 -4.55 -1.83
C HIS A 153 16.27 -4.87 -0.87
N ARG A 154 15.97 -5.11 0.42
CA ARG A 154 16.98 -5.46 1.42
C ARG A 154 17.72 -6.74 1.06
N GLU A 155 16.99 -7.78 0.68
CA GLU A 155 17.59 -9.05 0.28
C GLU A 155 18.36 -8.93 -1.03
N PHE A 156 17.89 -8.13 -1.99
CA PHE A 156 18.66 -7.85 -3.20
C PHE A 156 20.01 -7.19 -2.87
N ARG A 157 20.04 -6.22 -1.95
CA ARG A 157 21.29 -5.60 -1.48
C ARG A 157 22.21 -6.60 -0.77
N GLN A 158 21.65 -7.51 0.03
CA GLN A 158 22.42 -8.58 0.66
C GLN A 158 23.00 -9.54 -0.38
N ALA A 159 22.20 -9.95 -1.37
CA ALA A 159 22.62 -10.84 -2.45
C ALA A 159 23.63 -10.20 -3.40
N LEU A 160 23.67 -8.87 -3.52
CA LEU A 160 24.77 -8.19 -4.20
C LEU A 160 26.10 -8.46 -3.47
N ALA A 161 26.13 -8.50 -2.14
CA ALA A 161 27.34 -8.79 -1.38
C ALA A 161 27.66 -10.30 -1.37
N ASP A 162 26.66 -11.14 -1.10
CA ASP A 162 26.78 -12.59 -1.01
C ASP A 162 25.47 -13.25 -1.50
N PRO A 163 25.43 -13.71 -2.77
CA PRO A 163 24.23 -14.33 -3.36
C PRO A 163 23.74 -15.57 -2.60
N ASP A 164 24.64 -16.32 -1.97
CA ASP A 164 24.32 -17.57 -1.25
C ASP A 164 23.92 -17.30 0.21
N GLY A 165 24.07 -16.05 0.67
CA GLY A 165 23.89 -15.64 2.07
C GLY A 165 22.45 -15.36 2.50
N LEU A 166 21.43 -15.49 1.63
CA LEU A 166 20.04 -15.14 1.98
C LEU A 166 19.35 -16.12 2.95
N GLY A 167 19.90 -17.32 3.12
CA GLY A 167 19.35 -18.34 4.02
C GLY A 167 18.22 -19.19 3.37
N PRO A 168 17.40 -19.90 4.16
CA PRO A 168 16.42 -20.86 3.65
C PRO A 168 15.17 -20.19 3.08
N THR A 169 14.56 -20.78 2.04
CA THR A 169 13.30 -20.32 1.43
C THR A 169 12.19 -20.13 2.48
N PRO A 170 11.59 -18.93 2.59
CA PRO A 170 10.45 -18.71 3.48
C PRO A 170 9.17 -19.39 2.94
N PRO A 171 8.10 -19.49 3.75
CA PRO A 171 6.79 -19.92 3.26
C PRO A 171 6.33 -19.09 2.06
N GLY A 172 5.57 -19.71 1.14
CA GLY A 172 4.99 -19.05 -0.03
C GLY A 172 3.51 -18.66 0.14
N PRO A 173 2.93 -17.98 -0.87
CA PRO A 173 1.51 -17.60 -0.85
C PRO A 173 0.55 -18.81 -0.79
N ALA A 174 0.95 -19.97 -1.31
CA ALA A 174 0.17 -21.21 -1.18
C ALA A 174 0.13 -21.73 0.26
N ASP A 175 1.24 -21.63 1.01
CA ASP A 175 1.29 -22.00 2.44
C ASP A 175 0.40 -21.07 3.28
N LEU A 176 0.40 -19.77 2.96
CA LEU A 176 -0.48 -18.80 3.60
C LEU A 176 -1.95 -19.12 3.29
N ALA A 177 -2.29 -19.40 2.03
CA ALA A 177 -3.64 -19.77 1.63
C ALA A 177 -4.11 -21.04 2.35
N ALA A 178 -3.26 -22.07 2.45
CA ALA A 178 -3.57 -23.28 3.21
C ALA A 178 -3.84 -22.98 4.69
N ALA A 179 -3.01 -22.15 5.34
CA ALA A 179 -3.21 -21.75 6.73
C ALA A 179 -4.48 -20.89 6.93
N GLN A 180 -4.88 -20.10 5.94
CA GLN A 180 -6.11 -19.31 5.98
C GLN A 180 -7.37 -20.20 5.89
N HIS A 181 -7.27 -21.36 5.24
CA HIS A 181 -8.38 -22.32 5.09
C HIS A 181 -8.35 -23.47 6.10
N ASP A 182 -7.39 -23.48 7.04
CA ASP A 182 -7.43 -24.39 8.17
C ASP A 182 -8.53 -24.00 9.18
N PRO A 183 -8.89 -24.87 10.16
CA PRO A 183 -9.94 -24.56 11.12
C PRO A 183 -9.73 -23.26 11.92
N ALA A 184 -8.49 -22.85 12.20
CA ALA A 184 -8.20 -21.61 12.91
C ALA A 184 -8.31 -20.38 12.01
N GLY A 185 -7.85 -20.49 10.76
CA GLY A 185 -8.01 -19.49 9.71
C GLY A 185 -9.48 -19.22 9.42
N LEU A 186 -10.30 -20.26 9.22
CA LEU A 186 -11.73 -20.14 8.99
C LEU A 186 -12.47 -19.48 10.17
N ARG A 187 -12.10 -19.80 11.42
CA ARG A 187 -12.67 -19.11 12.61
C ARG A 187 -12.32 -17.62 12.63
N ARG A 188 -11.08 -17.25 12.25
CA ARG A 188 -10.68 -15.84 12.16
C ARG A 188 -11.46 -15.10 11.08
N GLN A 189 -11.64 -15.72 9.91
CA GLN A 189 -12.42 -15.14 8.82
C GLN A 189 -13.89 -14.94 9.22
N ALA A 190 -14.50 -15.92 9.90
CA ALA A 190 -15.87 -15.79 10.42
C ALA A 190 -15.99 -14.63 11.43
N ALA A 191 -15.07 -14.53 12.40
CA ALA A 191 -15.06 -13.44 13.35
C ALA A 191 -14.84 -12.05 12.69
N ALA A 192 -14.08 -12.01 11.60
CA ALA A 192 -13.92 -10.78 10.82
C ALA A 192 -15.18 -10.41 10.04
N LEU A 193 -15.89 -11.40 9.48
CA LEU A 193 -17.17 -11.18 8.81
C LEU A 193 -18.26 -10.73 9.78
N ASP A 194 -18.29 -11.28 11.00
CA ASP A 194 -19.19 -10.84 12.07
C ASP A 194 -18.94 -9.37 12.45
N HIS A 195 -17.66 -8.98 12.57
CA HIS A 195 -17.27 -7.58 12.81
C HIS A 195 -17.72 -6.65 11.68
N TRP A 196 -17.53 -7.06 10.43
CA TRP A 196 -18.05 -6.34 9.27
C TRP A 196 -19.58 -6.19 9.34
N ALA A 197 -20.31 -7.27 9.64
CA ALA A 197 -21.76 -7.25 9.74
C ALA A 197 -22.24 -6.31 10.85
N GLN A 198 -21.62 -6.35 12.03
CA GLN A 198 -21.95 -5.46 13.14
C GLN A 198 -21.77 -3.99 12.77
N LEU A 199 -20.66 -3.64 12.11
CA LEU A 199 -20.40 -2.26 11.70
C LEU A 199 -21.32 -1.79 10.58
N LEU A 200 -21.61 -2.64 9.57
CA LEU A 200 -22.52 -2.27 8.49
C LEU A 200 -23.95 -2.01 8.99
N HIS A 201 -24.38 -2.65 10.07
CA HIS A 201 -25.70 -2.40 10.68
C HIS A 201 -25.69 -1.26 11.71
N GLY A 202 -24.60 -1.08 12.45
CA GLY A 202 -24.53 -0.16 13.60
C GLY A 202 -23.92 1.21 13.32
N ALA A 203 -23.13 1.36 12.25
CA ALA A 203 -22.49 2.62 11.92
C ALA A 203 -23.49 3.63 11.33
N PRO A 204 -23.33 4.93 11.60
CA PRO A 204 -24.16 5.95 10.99
C PRO A 204 -23.88 6.02 9.48
N SER A 205 -24.93 6.26 8.70
CA SER A 205 -24.82 6.46 7.26
C SER A 205 -24.31 7.89 6.98
N VAL A 206 -23.00 8.07 7.09
CA VAL A 206 -22.32 9.33 6.81
C VAL A 206 -21.65 9.23 5.44
N ALA A 207 -22.17 9.98 4.47
CA ALA A 207 -21.61 10.02 3.13
C ALA A 207 -20.64 11.19 2.99
N LEU A 208 -19.45 10.91 2.45
CA LEU A 208 -18.53 11.96 2.04
C LEU A 208 -19.19 12.84 0.96
N PRO A 209 -19.28 14.18 1.14
CA PRO A 209 -20.03 15.03 0.25
C PRO A 209 -19.41 15.04 -1.15
N ARG A 210 -20.27 15.15 -2.17
CA ARG A 210 -19.84 15.39 -3.55
C ARG A 210 -19.71 16.90 -3.79
N THR A 211 -18.80 17.28 -4.67
CA THR A 211 -18.67 18.68 -5.12
C THR A 211 -19.32 18.80 -6.50
N PRO A 212 -20.33 19.66 -6.68
CA PRO A 212 -20.93 19.88 -7.99
C PRO A 212 -19.89 20.27 -9.03
N GLY A 213 -19.87 19.59 -10.18
CA GLY A 213 -18.91 19.82 -11.26
C GLY A 213 -17.59 19.07 -11.12
N ALA A 214 -17.41 18.28 -10.05
CA ALA A 214 -16.25 17.40 -9.87
C ALA A 214 -16.61 15.92 -10.11
N GLU A 215 -17.80 15.60 -10.61
CA GLU A 215 -18.24 14.22 -10.81
C GLU A 215 -17.31 13.46 -11.77
N GLY A 216 -16.80 12.32 -11.32
CA GLY A 216 -15.84 11.51 -12.06
C GLY A 216 -14.39 12.00 -11.98
N ASP A 217 -14.14 13.17 -11.35
CA ASP A 217 -12.80 13.69 -11.13
C ASP A 217 -12.06 12.90 -10.05
N THR A 218 -10.78 12.60 -10.30
CA THR A 218 -9.87 12.02 -9.30
C THR A 218 -8.69 12.95 -9.14
N VAL A 219 -8.53 13.47 -7.94
CA VAL A 219 -7.51 14.46 -7.62
C VAL A 219 -6.53 13.87 -6.62
N GLN A 220 -5.24 14.07 -6.86
CA GLN A 220 -4.18 13.67 -5.93
C GLN A 220 -3.28 14.87 -5.58
N ALA A 221 -3.05 15.04 -4.28
CA ALA A 221 -2.10 16.02 -3.76
C ALA A 221 -1.29 15.44 -2.61
N THR A 222 -0.10 15.99 -2.42
CA THR A 222 0.82 15.61 -1.36
C THR A 222 1.18 16.85 -0.56
N LEU A 223 0.99 16.81 0.76
CA LEU A 223 1.49 17.84 1.68
C LEU A 223 2.68 17.29 2.46
N ARG A 224 3.83 17.93 2.31
CA ARG A 224 5.07 17.63 3.03
C ARG A 224 5.33 18.69 4.09
N SER A 225 5.63 18.28 5.32
CA SER A 225 5.95 19.21 6.41
C SER A 225 7.01 18.64 7.35
N ALA A 226 8.13 19.36 7.47
CA ALA A 226 9.18 19.06 8.44
C ALA A 226 8.72 19.31 9.89
N ALA A 227 7.85 20.32 10.10
CA ALA A 227 7.31 20.66 11.42
C ALA A 227 6.21 19.68 11.89
N ALA A 228 5.47 19.06 10.97
CA ALA A 228 4.39 18.15 11.32
C ALA A 228 4.88 16.85 11.96
N ARG A 229 6.09 16.37 11.62
CA ARG A 229 6.69 15.17 12.23
C ARG A 229 6.90 15.34 13.74
N PRO A 230 7.73 16.29 14.24
CA PRO A 230 7.92 16.46 15.68
C PRO A 230 6.61 16.82 16.40
N ALA A 231 5.69 17.55 15.76
CA ALA A 231 4.37 17.82 16.34
C ALA A 231 3.57 16.53 16.57
N ALA A 232 3.51 15.63 15.58
CA ALA A 232 2.83 14.36 15.71
C ALA A 232 3.45 13.47 16.81
N HIS A 233 4.78 13.47 16.94
CA HIS A 233 5.50 12.79 18.04
C HIS A 233 5.17 13.39 19.41
N ALA A 234 5.16 14.71 19.55
CA ALA A 234 4.84 15.37 20.83
C ALA A 234 3.40 15.06 21.28
N VAL A 235 2.43 15.08 20.36
CA VAL A 235 1.06 14.68 20.66
C VAL A 235 0.99 13.18 21.01
N ALA A 236 1.72 12.33 20.29
CA ALA A 236 1.75 10.88 20.54
C ALA A 236 2.30 10.55 21.92
N GLU A 237 3.35 11.25 22.36
CA GLU A 237 3.93 11.10 23.70
C GLU A 237 2.93 11.47 24.79
N ARG A 238 2.23 12.61 24.64
CA ARG A 238 1.20 13.05 25.61
C ARG A 238 -0.01 12.12 25.66
N ALA A 239 -0.46 11.65 24.51
CA ALA A 239 -1.56 10.69 24.39
C ALA A 239 -1.13 9.25 24.79
N ARG A 240 0.18 8.96 24.84
CA ARG A 240 0.76 7.62 25.03
C ARG A 240 0.29 6.59 23.99
N VAL A 241 0.20 7.02 22.74
CA VAL A 241 -0.20 6.19 21.60
C VAL A 241 0.83 6.28 20.48
N SER A 242 0.61 5.57 19.36
CA SER A 242 1.50 5.66 18.21
C SER A 242 1.32 6.96 17.43
N VAL A 243 2.39 7.41 16.74
CA VAL A 243 2.35 8.54 15.81
C VAL A 243 1.30 8.31 14.72
N ALA A 244 1.17 7.07 14.23
CA ALA A 244 0.13 6.67 13.28
C ALA A 244 -1.30 7.01 13.78
N SER A 245 -1.59 6.79 15.07
CA SER A 245 -2.89 7.12 15.66
C SER A 245 -3.14 8.63 15.74
N VAL A 246 -2.10 9.43 15.98
CA VAL A 246 -2.20 10.89 15.98
C VAL A 246 -2.47 11.45 14.58
N VAL A 247 -1.73 10.97 13.56
CA VAL A 247 -1.93 11.42 12.17
C VAL A 247 -3.31 10.99 11.68
N LEU A 248 -3.75 9.78 12.01
CA LEU A 248 -5.11 9.31 11.73
C LEU A 248 -6.17 10.18 12.44
N ALA A 249 -5.96 10.54 13.71
CA ALA A 249 -6.89 11.40 14.43
C ALA A 249 -7.04 12.78 13.78
N ALA A 250 -5.94 13.40 13.36
CA ALA A 250 -5.99 14.68 12.65
C ALA A 250 -6.71 14.56 11.31
N TYR A 251 -6.48 13.47 10.58
CA TYR A 251 -7.17 13.20 9.31
C TYR A 251 -8.68 13.00 9.52
N VAL A 252 -9.04 12.12 10.46
CA VAL A 252 -10.44 11.84 10.82
C VAL A 252 -11.16 13.09 11.28
N HIS A 253 -10.52 13.95 12.07
CA HIS A 253 -11.09 15.23 12.50
C HIS A 253 -11.49 16.10 11.31
N THR A 254 -10.58 16.28 10.34
CA THR A 254 -10.89 17.09 9.14
C THR A 254 -11.96 16.50 8.24
N VAL A 255 -11.99 15.17 8.08
CA VAL A 255 -13.04 14.50 7.31
C VAL A 255 -14.38 14.61 8.03
N ALA A 256 -14.38 14.52 9.36
CA ALA A 256 -15.58 14.64 10.19
C ALA A 256 -16.19 16.04 10.11
N ASP A 257 -15.37 17.08 10.09
CA ASP A 257 -15.82 18.45 9.85
C ASP A 257 -16.38 18.64 8.44
N LEU A 258 -15.74 18.06 7.42
CA LEU A 258 -16.26 18.10 6.04
C LEU A 258 -17.62 17.39 5.91
N CYS A 259 -17.80 16.28 6.63
CA CYS A 259 -19.04 15.50 6.64
C CYS A 259 -20.10 16.03 7.61
N ASP A 260 -19.78 17.03 8.45
CA ASP A 260 -20.61 17.49 9.57
C ASP A 260 -21.09 16.34 10.47
N ALA A 261 -20.19 15.42 10.83
CA ALA A 261 -20.54 14.18 11.54
C ALA A 261 -19.57 13.87 12.70
N ASP A 262 -20.12 13.52 13.86
CA ASP A 262 -19.32 13.16 15.05
C ASP A 262 -18.83 11.71 15.05
N THR A 263 -19.40 10.84 14.23
CA THR A 263 -19.01 9.43 14.15
C THR A 263 -18.77 9.05 12.70
N LEU A 264 -17.57 8.52 12.41
CA LEU A 264 -17.17 8.09 11.07
C LEU A 264 -16.84 6.61 11.04
N LEU A 265 -17.28 5.94 9.97
CA LEU A 265 -16.71 4.66 9.57
C LEU A 265 -15.46 4.93 8.71
N VAL A 266 -14.32 4.39 9.13
CA VAL A 266 -13.01 4.62 8.50
C VAL A 266 -12.41 3.28 8.07
N GLN A 267 -11.82 3.21 6.89
CA GLN A 267 -11.04 2.05 6.46
C GLN A 267 -9.57 2.20 6.82
N LEU A 268 -9.02 1.21 7.51
CA LEU A 268 -7.61 1.17 7.90
C LEU A 268 -6.91 0.08 7.12
N MET A 269 -5.72 0.38 6.59
CA MET A 269 -4.91 -0.63 5.92
C MET A 269 -4.21 -1.52 6.96
N SER A 270 -4.59 -2.80 7.04
CA SER A 270 -3.86 -3.80 7.83
C SER A 270 -2.83 -4.50 6.96
N ALA A 271 -1.58 -4.60 7.41
CA ALA A 271 -0.55 -5.40 6.74
C ALA A 271 -0.70 -6.91 6.98
N ASN A 272 -1.53 -7.31 7.95
CA ASN A 272 -1.79 -8.71 8.34
C ASN A 272 -0.55 -9.58 8.68
N ARG A 273 0.58 -8.95 9.01
CA ARG A 273 1.84 -9.61 9.43
C ARG A 273 2.04 -9.57 10.95
N PHE A 274 1.07 -10.09 11.70
CA PHE A 274 1.12 -10.09 13.17
C PHE A 274 1.98 -11.22 13.77
N GLY A 275 2.21 -12.29 13.01
CA GLY A 275 2.96 -13.48 13.46
C GLY A 275 4.30 -13.62 12.77
N GLY A 276 5.32 -14.03 13.52
CA GLY A 276 6.70 -14.16 13.01
C GLY A 276 6.88 -15.14 11.84
N ARG A 277 5.98 -16.11 11.66
CA ARG A 277 6.01 -17.07 10.54
C ARG A 277 5.91 -16.39 9.17
N TRP A 278 5.20 -15.26 9.08
CA TRP A 278 4.89 -14.58 7.81
C TRP A 278 5.73 -13.32 7.58
N LYS A 279 6.71 -13.05 8.46
CA LYS A 279 7.51 -11.80 8.41
C LYS A 279 8.31 -11.65 7.11
N ASP A 280 8.80 -12.77 6.58
CA ASP A 280 9.63 -12.84 5.37
C ASP A 280 8.82 -13.34 4.15
N LEU A 281 7.49 -13.45 4.26
CA LEU A 281 6.63 -13.87 3.15
C LEU A 281 6.44 -12.72 2.16
N VAL A 282 6.85 -12.96 0.92
CA VAL A 282 6.57 -12.11 -0.24
C VAL A 282 5.22 -12.52 -0.84
N THR A 283 4.20 -11.68 -0.66
CA THR A 283 2.89 -11.71 -1.33
C THR A 283 2.13 -10.45 -0.94
N SER A 284 1.01 -10.14 -1.61
CA SER A 284 0.03 -9.23 -1.00
C SER A 284 -0.65 -9.89 0.19
N MET A 285 -0.54 -9.27 1.37
CA MET A 285 -1.26 -9.66 2.57
C MET A 285 -2.20 -8.57 3.08
N ASN A 286 -2.04 -7.35 2.56
CA ASN A 286 -2.72 -6.19 3.06
C ASN A 286 -4.22 -6.20 2.73
N GLN A 287 -5.06 -5.76 3.66
CA GLN A 287 -6.51 -5.67 3.48
C GLN A 287 -7.07 -4.46 4.23
N TRP A 288 -8.14 -3.88 3.69
CA TRP A 288 -8.90 -2.81 4.33
C TRP A 288 -9.76 -3.33 5.47
N VAL A 289 -9.68 -2.68 6.63
CA VAL A 289 -10.44 -3.09 7.83
C VAL A 289 -11.22 -1.91 8.37
N PRO A 290 -12.52 -2.07 8.66
CA PRO A 290 -13.35 -0.96 9.09
C PRO A 290 -13.15 -0.71 10.60
N ALA A 291 -13.04 0.57 10.95
CA ALA A 291 -13.01 1.06 12.32
C ALA A 291 -14.08 2.14 12.47
N LEU A 292 -14.86 2.07 13.56
CA LEU A 292 -15.76 3.15 13.95
C LEU A 292 -14.97 4.13 14.83
N VAL A 293 -14.98 5.40 14.47
CA VAL A 293 -14.39 6.47 15.26
C VAL A 293 -15.50 7.40 15.71
N GLU A 294 -15.69 7.49 17.03
CA GLU A 294 -16.69 8.35 17.66
C GLU A 294 -16.06 9.65 18.16
N ARG A 295 -16.87 10.70 18.32
CA ARG A 295 -16.45 12.03 18.77
C ARG A 295 -15.34 12.63 17.89
N ALA A 296 -15.41 12.38 16.59
CA ALA A 296 -14.40 12.75 15.61
C ALA A 296 -14.18 14.28 15.50
N ARG A 297 -15.18 15.10 15.83
CA ARG A 297 -15.09 16.58 15.79
C ARG A 297 -14.64 17.22 17.11
N THR A 298 -14.18 16.43 18.09
CA THR A 298 -13.60 16.97 19.33
C THR A 298 -12.43 17.92 19.03
N ALA A 299 -12.35 19.03 19.76
CA ALA A 299 -11.20 19.94 19.68
C ALA A 299 -9.95 19.38 20.38
N ASP A 300 -10.11 18.34 21.21
CA ASP A 300 -9.01 17.67 21.91
C ASP A 300 -8.44 16.53 21.05
N LEU A 301 -7.38 16.84 20.30
CA LEU A 301 -6.70 15.87 19.45
C LEU A 301 -6.02 14.76 20.26
N VAL A 302 -5.60 15.02 21.51
CA VAL A 302 -4.97 14.01 22.38
C VAL A 302 -6.01 12.95 22.74
N ALA A 303 -7.21 13.38 23.14
CA ALA A 303 -8.32 12.47 23.42
C ALA A 303 -8.79 11.71 22.16
N LEU A 304 -8.82 12.37 21.00
CA LEU A 304 -9.17 11.70 19.74
C LEU A 304 -8.12 10.65 19.33
N ALA A 305 -6.83 10.96 19.51
CA ALA A 305 -5.73 10.03 19.22
C ALA A 305 -5.81 8.75 20.07
N ASP A 306 -6.15 8.86 21.35
CA ASP A 306 -6.39 7.70 22.22
C ASP A 306 -7.58 6.87 21.73
N ALA A 307 -8.72 7.50 21.46
CA ALA A 307 -9.91 6.80 20.96
C ALA A 307 -9.65 6.06 19.64
N VAL A 308 -9.03 6.76 18.68
CA VAL A 308 -8.63 6.21 17.38
C VAL A 308 -7.65 5.06 17.55
N HIS A 309 -6.69 5.16 18.47
CA HIS A 309 -5.71 4.10 18.72
C HIS A 309 -6.40 2.78 19.09
N TRP A 310 -7.30 2.81 20.06
CA TRP A 310 -8.01 1.62 20.51
C TRP A 310 -9.00 1.09 19.48
N SER A 311 -9.72 1.96 18.78
CA SER A 311 -10.57 1.56 17.65
C SER A 311 -9.77 0.88 16.53
N SER A 312 -8.56 1.40 16.24
CA SER A 312 -7.67 0.81 15.23
C SER A 312 -7.16 -0.56 15.63
N LEU A 313 -6.69 -0.72 16.88
CA LEU A 313 -6.23 -2.01 17.40
C LEU A 313 -7.35 -3.05 17.42
N ALA A 314 -8.58 -2.65 17.76
CA ALA A 314 -9.75 -3.52 17.68
C ALA A 314 -10.01 -3.95 16.23
N ALA A 315 -10.02 -3.00 15.28
CA ALA A 315 -10.22 -3.29 13.87
C ALA A 315 -9.16 -4.26 13.32
N PHE A 316 -7.87 -4.04 13.59
CA PHE A 316 -6.79 -4.88 13.04
C PHE A 316 -6.88 -6.37 13.41
N ARG A 317 -7.58 -6.73 14.52
CA ARG A 317 -7.86 -8.14 14.87
C ARG A 317 -8.72 -8.86 13.83
N HIS A 318 -9.50 -8.11 13.07
CA HIS A 318 -10.43 -8.56 12.04
C HIS A 318 -9.90 -8.33 10.61
N GLY A 319 -8.60 -8.06 10.46
CA GLY A 319 -8.01 -7.70 9.16
C GLY A 319 -7.84 -8.84 8.15
N MET A 320 -7.95 -10.09 8.58
CA MET A 320 -7.87 -11.27 7.70
C MET A 320 -9.27 -11.83 7.42
N HIS A 321 -9.84 -11.49 6.27
CA HIS A 321 -11.20 -11.89 5.88
C HIS A 321 -11.29 -12.23 4.39
N ASP A 322 -12.29 -13.03 4.02
CA ASP A 322 -12.66 -13.24 2.62
C ASP A 322 -13.44 -12.01 2.10
N VAL A 323 -12.80 -11.27 1.20
CA VAL A 323 -13.40 -10.09 0.56
C VAL A 323 -14.62 -10.45 -0.30
N THR A 324 -14.72 -11.68 -0.80
CA THR A 324 -15.91 -12.17 -1.53
C THR A 324 -17.11 -12.28 -0.58
N ALA A 325 -16.88 -12.79 0.63
CA ALA A 325 -17.92 -12.85 1.66
C ALA A 325 -18.35 -11.45 2.12
N VAL A 326 -17.40 -10.51 2.24
CA VAL A 326 -17.70 -9.11 2.57
C VAL A 326 -18.48 -8.42 1.44
N ALA A 327 -18.13 -8.65 0.17
CA ALA A 327 -18.87 -8.14 -0.98
C ALA A 327 -20.31 -8.65 -0.99
N ALA A 328 -20.51 -9.96 -0.82
CA ALA A 328 -21.85 -10.55 -0.74
C ALA A 328 -22.65 -10.01 0.47
N LEU A 329 -22.00 -9.73 1.59
CA LEU A 329 -22.64 -9.09 2.75
C LEU A 329 -23.11 -7.68 2.43
N ARG A 330 -22.30 -6.88 1.73
CA ARG A 330 -22.65 -5.51 1.30
C ARG A 330 -23.81 -5.51 0.29
N GLU A 331 -23.82 -6.43 -0.67
CA GLU A 331 -24.92 -6.57 -1.64
C GLU A 331 -26.27 -6.84 -0.95
N ARG A 332 -26.27 -7.61 0.14
CA ARG A 332 -27.48 -7.85 0.96
C ARG A 332 -27.83 -6.68 1.89
N THR A 333 -26.97 -5.68 2.01
CA THR A 333 -27.15 -4.51 2.87
C THR A 333 -26.90 -3.20 2.10
N PRO A 334 -27.66 -2.92 1.02
CA PRO A 334 -27.39 -1.79 0.11
C PRO A 334 -27.55 -0.40 0.76
N HIS A 335 -28.13 -0.32 1.96
CA HIS A 335 -28.28 0.92 2.73
C HIS A 335 -27.30 1.01 3.91
N ALA A 336 -26.38 0.05 4.06
CA ALA A 336 -25.37 0.07 5.10
C ALA A 336 -24.43 1.27 4.93
N ALA A 337 -23.85 1.70 6.05
CA ALA A 337 -22.86 2.76 6.05
C ALA A 337 -21.67 2.43 5.13
N GLU A 338 -21.29 3.39 4.31
CA GLU A 338 -20.02 3.34 3.59
C GLU A 338 -18.93 4.03 4.42
N PRO A 339 -17.68 3.52 4.37
CA PRO A 339 -16.57 4.24 4.98
C PRO A 339 -16.41 5.63 4.35
N ALA A 340 -16.39 6.67 5.17
CA ALA A 340 -16.25 8.06 4.71
C ALA A 340 -14.83 8.34 4.17
N CYS A 341 -13.83 7.65 4.72
CA CYS A 341 -12.44 7.78 4.33
C CYS A 341 -11.64 6.51 4.62
N ALA A 342 -10.43 6.48 4.07
CA ALA A 342 -9.45 5.42 4.29
C ALA A 342 -8.08 5.98 4.62
N PHE A 343 -7.33 5.24 5.42
CA PHE A 343 -6.03 5.66 5.93
C PHE A 343 -5.00 4.55 5.93
N ASN A 344 -3.77 4.90 5.56
CA ASN A 344 -2.60 4.05 5.67
C ASN A 344 -1.43 4.87 6.21
N TYR A 345 -0.68 4.31 7.15
CA TYR A 345 0.53 4.90 7.70
C TYR A 345 1.72 4.00 7.42
N VAL A 346 2.76 4.56 6.81
CA VAL A 346 3.99 3.85 6.49
C VAL A 346 5.16 4.61 7.08
N ALA A 347 5.84 4.03 8.07
CA ALA A 347 7.12 4.53 8.55
C ALA A 347 8.22 3.84 7.76
N LEU A 348 9.04 4.62 7.05
CA LEU A 348 10.13 4.11 6.24
C LEU A 348 11.44 4.77 6.67
N PRO A 349 12.57 4.04 6.66
CA PRO A 349 13.86 4.69 6.76
C PRO A 349 14.09 5.58 5.52
N ASP A 350 14.85 6.68 5.66
CA ASP A 350 15.20 7.61 4.57
C ASP A 350 15.81 6.90 3.34
N SER A 351 16.41 5.72 3.54
CA SER A 351 17.02 4.91 2.48
C SER A 351 16.05 3.98 1.74
N SER A 352 14.77 3.95 2.10
CA SER A 352 13.78 3.08 1.46
C SER A 352 13.45 3.59 0.06
N PRO A 353 13.46 2.72 -0.97
CA PRO A 353 13.08 3.09 -2.33
C PRO A 353 11.57 2.98 -2.57
N LEU A 354 10.77 2.79 -1.50
CA LEU A 354 9.31 2.74 -1.58
C LEU A 354 8.74 4.15 -1.81
N ASP A 355 8.19 4.37 -3.00
CA ASP A 355 7.35 5.53 -3.33
C ASP A 355 8.07 6.86 -3.04
N PRO A 356 9.14 7.17 -3.79
CA PRO A 356 9.90 8.40 -3.62
C PRO A 356 9.01 9.58 -4.01
N LEU A 357 8.31 10.13 -3.04
CA LEU A 357 7.67 11.43 -3.20
C LEU A 357 8.79 12.44 -3.48
N PRO A 358 8.60 13.39 -4.41
CA PRO A 358 9.62 14.38 -4.72
C PRO A 358 10.05 15.09 -3.42
N ILE A 359 11.35 15.01 -3.10
CA ILE A 359 11.95 15.65 -1.93
C ILE A 359 12.52 17.01 -2.37
N PRO A 360 11.78 18.12 -2.24
CA PRO A 360 12.40 19.43 -2.36
C PRO A 360 13.37 19.65 -1.19
N ALA A 361 14.46 20.38 -1.47
CA ALA A 361 15.40 20.81 -0.45
C ALA A 361 14.67 21.57 0.68
N SER A 362 15.16 21.40 1.91
CA SER A 362 14.66 21.94 3.18
C SER A 362 13.81 23.21 3.04
N ALA A 363 12.49 23.04 2.95
CA ALA A 363 11.53 24.11 3.21
C ALA A 363 11.14 24.05 4.69
N GLU A 364 11.30 25.17 5.41
CA GLU A 364 10.72 25.34 6.76
C GLU A 364 9.18 25.36 6.71
N GLU A 365 8.62 25.78 5.57
CA GLU A 365 7.18 25.85 5.31
C GLU A 365 6.63 24.54 4.70
N PRO A 366 5.35 24.21 4.96
CA PRO A 366 4.71 23.07 4.33
C PRO A 366 4.59 23.27 2.81
N VAL A 367 4.90 22.22 2.05
CA VAL A 367 4.82 22.24 0.57
C VAL A 367 3.66 21.36 0.12
N LEU A 368 2.74 21.93 -0.65
CA LEU A 368 1.63 21.22 -1.31
C LEU A 368 1.95 21.02 -2.79
N THR A 369 2.02 19.77 -3.24
CA THR A 369 2.23 19.40 -4.64
C THR A 369 1.01 18.68 -5.20
N TRP A 370 0.71 18.93 -6.48
CA TRP A 370 -0.34 18.23 -7.23
C TRP A 370 0.29 17.21 -8.15
N GLU A 371 -0.31 16.03 -8.23
CA GLU A 371 0.19 14.90 -9.01
C GLU A 371 -0.96 14.28 -9.79
N GLU A 372 -0.66 13.75 -10.98
CA GLU A 372 -1.59 12.86 -11.67
C GLU A 372 -1.58 11.50 -10.98
N PRO A 373 -2.73 10.96 -10.56
CA PRO A 373 -2.79 9.69 -9.87
C PRO A 373 -2.38 8.55 -10.81
N PHE A 374 -1.31 7.81 -10.48
CA PHE A 374 -0.92 6.61 -11.22
C PHE A 374 -2.01 5.51 -11.17
N THR A 375 -2.76 5.47 -10.07
CA THR A 375 -3.85 4.52 -9.85
C THR A 375 -5.08 5.26 -9.34
N THR A 376 -6.24 4.85 -9.83
CA THR A 376 -7.53 5.30 -9.31
C THR A 376 -8.27 4.15 -8.61
N ILE A 377 -7.59 3.03 -8.34
CA ILE A 377 -8.07 1.93 -7.50
C ILE A 377 -8.21 2.42 -6.05
N GLY A 378 -9.24 1.93 -5.36
CA GLY A 378 -9.40 2.13 -3.92
C GLY A 378 -10.43 3.20 -3.54
N PRO A 379 -10.44 3.61 -2.26
CA PRO A 379 -11.52 4.41 -1.65
C PRO A 379 -11.67 5.82 -2.25
N ARG A 380 -12.84 6.46 -2.03
CA ARG A 380 -13.14 7.82 -2.53
C ARG A 380 -12.33 8.93 -1.85
N CYS A 381 -11.85 8.69 -0.63
CA CYS A 381 -11.00 9.63 0.10
C CYS A 381 -9.96 8.79 0.84
N TYR A 382 -8.73 8.76 0.33
CA TYR A 382 -7.67 7.92 0.84
C TYR A 382 -6.43 8.76 1.14
N ALA A 383 -6.09 8.86 2.42
CA ALA A 383 -4.84 9.44 2.88
C ALA A 383 -3.80 8.33 3.15
N ARG A 384 -2.62 8.50 2.56
CA ARG A 384 -1.42 7.72 2.89
C ARG A 384 -0.38 8.64 3.50
N ALA A 385 -0.09 8.41 4.77
CA ALA A 385 0.98 9.09 5.48
C ALA A 385 2.28 8.31 5.36
N LEU A 386 3.34 9.00 4.99
CA LEU A 386 4.72 8.52 4.97
C LEU A 386 5.52 9.34 5.95
N GLU A 387 6.17 8.66 6.89
CA GLU A 387 7.09 9.26 7.82
C GLU A 387 8.52 8.88 7.45
N SER A 388 9.36 9.91 7.28
CA SER A 388 10.81 9.81 7.13
C SER A 388 11.51 10.27 8.41
N ASP A 389 12.85 10.27 8.45
CA ASP A 389 13.58 10.86 9.59
C ASP A 389 13.45 12.39 9.66
N ARG A 390 13.05 13.02 8.54
CA ARG A 390 13.07 14.49 8.37
C ARG A 390 11.70 15.14 8.36
N ASP A 391 10.69 14.46 7.84
CA ASP A 391 9.39 15.04 7.57
C ASP A 391 8.25 14.04 7.72
N LEU A 392 7.04 14.59 7.84
CA LEU A 392 5.80 13.86 7.65
C LEU A 392 5.21 14.32 6.31
N THR A 393 4.90 13.34 5.47
CA THR A 393 4.29 13.58 4.18
C THR A 393 2.95 12.86 4.11
N VAL A 394 1.89 13.55 3.68
CA VAL A 394 0.57 12.94 3.49
C VAL A 394 0.11 13.16 2.07
N ARG A 395 -0.01 12.04 1.33
CA ARG A 395 -0.62 12.00 0.01
C ARG A 395 -2.09 11.67 0.15
N LEU A 396 -2.95 12.51 -0.41
CA LEU A 396 -4.39 12.35 -0.39
C LEU A 396 -4.90 12.22 -1.82
N THR A 397 -5.60 11.12 -2.09
CA THR A 397 -6.36 10.91 -3.32
C THR A 397 -7.85 11.03 -3.00
N VAL A 398 -8.55 11.92 -3.70
CA VAL A 398 -10.00 12.11 -3.55
C VAL A 398 -10.74 11.96 -4.87
N LYS A 399 -11.96 11.42 -4.82
CA LYS A 399 -12.87 11.26 -5.95
C LYS A 399 -14.14 12.06 -5.75
N ASP A 400 -14.55 12.80 -6.77
CA ASP A 400 -15.75 13.66 -6.76
C ASP A 400 -15.74 14.80 -5.72
N LEU A 401 -14.56 15.21 -5.24
CA LEU A 401 -14.40 16.29 -4.24
C LEU A 401 -13.78 17.57 -4.81
N GLY A 402 -12.98 17.45 -5.86
CA GLY A 402 -12.23 18.56 -6.46
C GLY A 402 -11.00 19.00 -5.65
N ARG A 403 -10.19 19.87 -6.27
CA ARG A 403 -8.90 20.34 -5.71
C ARG A 403 -9.06 21.13 -4.41
N ASP A 404 -10.03 22.04 -4.33
CA ASP A 404 -10.18 22.92 -3.15
C ASP A 404 -10.44 22.14 -1.86
N ARG A 405 -11.34 21.14 -1.90
CA ARG A 405 -11.61 20.27 -0.74
C ARG A 405 -10.42 19.36 -0.42
N CYS A 406 -9.70 18.87 -1.42
CA CYS A 406 -8.47 18.09 -1.22
C CYS A 406 -7.41 18.90 -0.45
N ALA A 407 -7.15 20.13 -0.89
CA ALA A 407 -6.20 21.04 -0.24
C ALA A 407 -6.65 21.43 1.18
N ALA A 408 -7.96 21.64 1.38
CA ALA A 408 -8.53 21.96 2.69
C ALA A 408 -8.36 20.81 3.70
N LEU A 409 -8.57 19.56 3.28
CA LEU A 409 -8.35 18.38 4.14
C LEU A 409 -6.87 18.27 4.57
N LEU A 410 -5.93 18.38 3.63
CA LEU A 410 -4.49 18.32 3.93
C LEU A 410 -4.04 19.46 4.85
N THR A 411 -4.49 20.69 4.57
CA THR A 411 -4.14 21.88 5.37
C THR A 411 -4.78 21.85 6.75
N GLY A 412 -6.03 21.37 6.85
CA GLY A 412 -6.72 21.20 8.12
C GLY A 412 -6.02 20.17 9.00
N MET A 413 -5.58 19.04 8.43
CA MET A 413 -4.89 17.98 9.16
C MET A 413 -3.56 18.53 9.69
N HIS A 414 -2.79 19.22 8.84
CA HIS A 414 -1.55 19.88 9.22
C HIS A 414 -1.75 20.89 10.35
N THR A 415 -2.74 21.79 10.23
CA THR A 415 -3.02 22.83 11.22
C THR A 415 -3.46 22.23 12.55
N THR A 416 -4.31 21.20 12.51
CA THR A 416 -4.79 20.48 13.70
C THR A 416 -3.63 19.84 14.47
N LEU A 417 -2.69 19.20 13.76
CA LEU A 417 -1.49 18.61 14.35
C LEU A 417 -0.61 19.66 15.04
N LEU A 418 -0.29 20.76 14.35
CA LEU A 418 0.57 21.81 14.90
C LEU A 418 -0.06 22.53 16.09
N ALA A 419 -1.36 22.84 16.00
CA ALA A 419 -2.10 23.48 17.08
C ALA A 419 -2.14 22.59 18.33
N ALA A 420 -2.41 21.29 18.16
CA ALA A 420 -2.40 20.35 19.27
C ALA A 420 -1.02 20.29 19.93
N ALA A 421 0.08 20.20 19.16
CA ALA A 421 1.42 20.13 19.72
C ALA A 421 1.85 21.39 20.50
N ALA A 422 1.29 22.55 20.17
CA ALA A 422 1.58 23.82 20.84
C ALA A 422 0.76 24.09 22.11
N ALA A 423 -0.43 23.47 22.24
CA ALA A 423 -1.28 23.52 23.42
C ALA A 423 -0.71 22.69 24.57
#